data_AF-A0A8T7DFQ1-F1
#
_entry.id   AF-A0A8T7DFQ1-F1
#
_cell.length_a   1.000
_cell.length_b   1.000
_cell.length_c   1.000
_cell.angle_alpha   90.00
_cell.angle_beta   90.00
_cell.angle_gamma   90.00
#
_symmetry.space_group_name_H-M   'P 1'
#
loop_
_entity.id
_entity.type
_entity.pdbx_description
1 polymer ?
#
loop_
_entity_poly.entity_id
_entity_poly.type
_entity_poly.pdbx_seq_one_letter_code
_entity_poly.pdbx_strand_id
1 'polypeptide(L)'
;RKEDGRIDGTARGIPTARGIRRKAPIPPYPSALRSRPEDIAPLLADCDHVTERAMQWLEWRTPSDSVLDIALENLTLARAALYRAVLSADYPNDAAPTEPLSALTAKISEAVDGLREAGRADHLPHGLLTRAWYRALTDDMPGARFDLDEAWGIAERGPMPLFQADILLTRARLFFSADREQAKRDLDAARCLIMEKHHYHRRDGELDDAGAIIHE
;
A
#
# COMPACT_ATOMS: atom_id res chain seq x y z
N ARG A 1 49.32 -13.05 -35.33
CA ARG A 1 48.45 -14.16 -35.78
C ARG A 1 47.67 -14.60 -34.55
N LYS A 2 46.36 -14.36 -34.56
CA LYS A 2 45.41 -14.73 -33.50
C LYS A 2 45.18 -16.25 -33.51
N GLU A 3 44.81 -16.81 -32.37
CA GLU A 3 43.88 -17.94 -32.15
C GLU A 3 43.90 -18.24 -30.63
N ASP A 4 42.92 -17.79 -29.86
CA ASP A 4 41.58 -18.39 -29.64
C ASP A 4 41.61 -19.48 -28.55
N GLY A 5 41.51 -19.03 -27.30
CA GLY A 5 41.30 -19.86 -26.12
C GLY A 5 39.80 -20.12 -25.90
N ARG A 6 39.38 -21.34 -26.23
CA ARG A 6 38.06 -21.92 -25.95
C ARG A 6 37.96 -22.30 -24.47
N ILE A 7 36.96 -21.78 -23.76
CA ILE A 7 36.59 -22.20 -22.40
C ILE A 7 35.25 -22.92 -22.44
N ASP A 8 35.28 -24.22 -22.19
CA ASP A 8 34.11 -25.07 -22.01
C ASP A 8 33.62 -25.03 -20.55
N GLY A 9 32.32 -24.79 -20.41
CA GLY A 9 31.37 -25.46 -19.51
C GLY A 9 31.73 -25.69 -18.04
N THR A 10 31.01 -25.00 -17.14
CA THR A 10 30.14 -25.70 -16.16
C THR A 10 29.04 -24.76 -15.68
N ALA A 11 27.79 -25.06 -16.05
CA ALA A 11 26.61 -24.33 -15.60
C ALA A 11 26.38 -24.62 -14.11
N ARG A 12 26.51 -23.58 -13.27
CA ARG A 12 26.09 -23.61 -11.87
C ARG A 12 24.56 -23.57 -11.81
N GLY A 13 23.95 -24.70 -11.47
CA GLY A 13 22.55 -24.76 -11.08
C GLY A 13 22.32 -23.95 -9.80
N ILE A 14 21.50 -22.91 -9.90
CA ILE A 14 20.97 -22.16 -8.76
C ILE A 14 19.79 -22.97 -8.21
N PRO A 15 19.80 -23.44 -6.96
CA PRO A 15 18.64 -24.10 -6.38
C PRO A 15 17.55 -23.05 -6.12
N THR A 16 16.39 -23.25 -6.74
CA THR A 16 15.19 -22.45 -6.53
C THR A 16 14.71 -22.58 -5.09
N ALA A 17 14.74 -21.47 -4.36
CA ALA A 17 14.20 -21.38 -3.02
C ALA A 17 12.70 -21.65 -3.04
N ARG A 18 12.30 -22.79 -2.47
CA ARG A 18 10.91 -23.16 -2.24
C ARG A 18 10.35 -22.23 -1.17
N GLY A 19 9.68 -21.17 -1.61
CA GLY A 19 9.18 -20.10 -0.77
C GLY A 19 8.20 -20.58 0.29
N ILE A 20 8.51 -20.29 1.54
CA ILE A 20 7.53 -20.17 2.61
C ILE A 20 6.58 -19.05 2.17
N ARG A 21 5.33 -19.37 1.80
CA ARG A 21 4.31 -18.34 1.54
C ARG A 21 4.08 -17.58 2.84
N ARG A 22 4.75 -16.44 3.01
CA ARG A 22 4.37 -15.47 4.05
C ARG A 22 2.96 -14.99 3.68
N LYS A 23 2.01 -15.07 4.61
CA LYS A 23 0.67 -14.47 4.44
C LYS A 23 0.89 -13.01 4.00
N ALA A 24 0.26 -12.60 2.90
CA ALA A 24 0.32 -11.21 2.45
C ALA A 24 -0.23 -10.30 3.57
N PRO A 25 0.34 -9.11 3.78
CA PRO A 25 -0.19 -8.16 4.76
C PRO A 25 -1.64 -7.79 4.40
N ILE A 26 -2.53 -7.85 5.39
CA ILE A 26 -3.98 -7.61 5.22
C ILE A 26 -4.20 -6.10 5.02
N PRO A 27 -4.82 -5.64 3.91
CA PRO A 27 -5.06 -4.21 3.67
C PRO A 27 -5.95 -3.59 4.76
N PRO A 28 -5.90 -2.25 4.93
CA PRO A 28 -6.80 -1.56 5.84
C PRO A 28 -8.25 -1.68 5.33
N TYR A 29 -9.05 -2.51 5.98
CA TYR A 29 -10.49 -2.57 5.76
C TYR A 29 -11.23 -2.21 7.06
N PRO A 30 -12.50 -1.76 6.96
CA PRO A 30 -13.37 -1.62 8.12
C PRO A 30 -13.64 -3.00 8.76
N SER A 31 -13.99 -3.01 10.05
CA SER A 31 -14.20 -4.14 10.99
C SER A 31 -15.11 -5.29 10.53
N ALA A 32 -15.68 -5.23 9.32
CA ALA A 32 -16.65 -6.17 8.78
C ALA A 32 -16.05 -7.49 8.24
N LEU A 33 -14.72 -7.69 8.27
CA LEU A 33 -14.06 -8.86 7.68
C LEU A 33 -13.49 -9.88 8.69
N ARG A 34 -14.02 -9.94 9.93
CA ARG A 34 -13.72 -11.07 10.84
C ARG A 34 -14.13 -12.43 10.24
N SER A 35 -15.06 -12.42 9.31
CA SER A 35 -15.30 -13.48 8.33
C SER A 35 -14.73 -13.03 6.99
N ARG A 36 -13.76 -13.79 6.44
CA ARG A 36 -13.36 -13.70 5.02
C ARG A 36 -14.65 -13.62 4.22
N PRO A 37 -14.88 -12.56 3.42
CA PRO A 37 -16.18 -12.38 2.82
C PRO A 37 -16.41 -13.61 1.95
N GLU A 38 -17.53 -14.31 2.18
CA GLU A 38 -17.86 -15.52 1.42
C GLU A 38 -17.90 -15.21 -0.09
N ASP A 39 -18.13 -13.93 -0.42
CA ASP A 39 -18.06 -13.36 -1.75
C ASP A 39 -17.23 -12.05 -1.75
N ILE A 40 -16.08 -12.05 -2.43
CA ILE A 40 -15.24 -10.86 -2.67
C ILE A 40 -15.70 -10.04 -3.88
N ALA A 41 -16.63 -10.55 -4.69
CA ALA A 41 -17.05 -9.92 -5.94
C ALA A 41 -17.58 -8.48 -5.76
N PRO A 42 -18.35 -8.14 -4.70
CA PRO A 42 -18.76 -6.76 -4.47
C PRO A 42 -17.59 -5.80 -4.26
N LEU A 43 -16.54 -6.24 -3.54
CA LEU A 43 -15.35 -5.41 -3.29
C LEU A 43 -14.49 -5.24 -4.55
N LEU A 44 -14.43 -6.26 -5.40
CA LEU A 44 -13.80 -6.16 -6.72
C LEU A 44 -14.57 -5.19 -7.62
N ALA A 45 -15.90 -5.28 -7.63
CA ALA A 45 -16.76 -4.37 -8.37
C ALA A 45 -16.62 -2.91 -7.88
N ASP A 46 -16.46 -2.68 -6.58
CA ASP A 46 -16.18 -1.35 -6.04
C ASP A 46 -14.83 -0.81 -6.54
N CYS A 47 -13.79 -1.65 -6.60
CA CYS A 47 -12.49 -1.24 -7.14
C CYS A 47 -12.59 -0.91 -8.64
N ASP A 48 -13.33 -1.71 -9.40
CA ASP A 48 -13.56 -1.51 -10.83
C ASP A 48 -14.34 -0.21 -11.06
N HIS A 49 -15.42 0.04 -10.30
CA HIS A 49 -16.22 1.26 -10.38
C HIS A 49 -15.41 2.52 -10.05
N VAL A 50 -14.55 2.47 -9.02
CA VAL A 50 -13.65 3.59 -8.69
C VAL A 50 -12.65 3.84 -9.83
N THR A 51 -12.14 2.76 -10.44
CA THR A 51 -11.21 2.85 -11.56
C THR A 51 -11.87 3.48 -12.78
N GLU A 52 -13.04 3.00 -13.20
CA GLU A 52 -13.81 3.55 -14.32
C GLU A 52 -14.11 5.04 -14.12
N ARG A 53 -14.61 5.40 -12.93
CA ARG A 53 -14.90 6.80 -12.62
C ARG A 53 -13.64 7.66 -12.67
N ALA A 54 -12.52 7.21 -12.09
CA ALA A 54 -11.28 7.98 -12.12
C ALA A 54 -10.68 8.09 -13.53
N MET A 55 -10.83 7.08 -14.38
CA MET A 55 -10.43 7.15 -15.79
C MET A 55 -11.27 8.16 -16.58
N GLN A 56 -12.59 8.23 -16.33
CA GLN A 56 -13.45 9.25 -16.95
C GLN A 56 -12.97 10.68 -16.62
N TRP A 57 -12.49 10.92 -15.38
CA TRP A 57 -11.92 12.20 -14.99
C TRP A 57 -10.57 12.50 -15.68
N LEU A 58 -9.83 11.49 -16.14
CA LEU A 58 -8.62 11.68 -16.95
C LEU A 58 -8.93 12.04 -18.41
N GLU A 59 -10.03 11.51 -18.96
CA GLU A 59 -10.46 11.82 -20.33
C GLU A 59 -10.86 13.29 -20.51
N TRP A 60 -11.41 13.90 -19.45
CA TRP A 60 -11.84 15.30 -19.46
C TRP A 60 -10.74 16.29 -19.08
N ARG A 61 -9.48 15.83 -19.02
CA ARG A 61 -8.36 16.69 -18.62
C ARG A 61 -8.08 17.78 -19.64
N THR A 62 -7.73 18.94 -19.11
CA THR A 62 -7.25 20.10 -19.86
C THR A 62 -5.81 20.44 -19.47
N PRO A 63 -5.01 21.07 -20.35
CA PRO A 63 -3.64 21.48 -20.00
C PRO A 63 -3.53 22.46 -18.83
N SER A 64 -4.63 23.11 -18.44
CA SER A 64 -4.68 24.05 -17.32
C SER A 64 -5.03 23.41 -15.97
N ASP A 65 -5.24 22.10 -15.94
CA ASP A 65 -5.66 21.42 -14.72
C ASP A 65 -4.57 21.45 -13.64
N SER A 66 -5.04 21.46 -12.39
CA SER A 66 -4.17 21.48 -11.23
C SER A 66 -3.32 20.21 -11.16
N VAL A 67 -2.00 20.38 -10.96
CA VAL A 67 -1.07 19.27 -10.70
C VAL A 67 -1.50 18.45 -9.48
N LEU A 68 -2.10 19.11 -8.47
CA LEU A 68 -2.64 18.43 -7.30
C LEU A 68 -3.76 17.46 -7.69
N ASP A 69 -4.70 17.92 -8.54
CA ASP A 69 -5.86 17.11 -8.91
C ASP A 69 -5.38 15.89 -9.68
N ILE A 70 -4.51 16.09 -10.69
CA ILE A 70 -3.86 15.03 -11.48
C ILE A 70 -3.19 14.00 -10.56
N ALA A 71 -2.45 14.46 -9.56
CA ALA A 71 -1.80 13.59 -8.60
C ALA A 71 -2.79 12.78 -7.74
N LEU A 72 -3.91 13.38 -7.34
CA LEU A 72 -4.97 12.72 -6.57
C LEU A 72 -5.76 11.70 -7.39
N GLU A 73 -5.99 11.93 -8.70
CA GLU A 73 -6.59 10.88 -9.55
C GLU A 73 -5.64 9.72 -9.75
N ASN A 74 -4.36 9.98 -10.01
CA ASN A 74 -3.36 8.92 -10.11
C ASN A 74 -3.25 8.12 -8.80
N LEU A 75 -3.34 8.80 -7.65
CA LEU A 75 -3.41 8.13 -6.35
C LEU A 75 -4.67 7.27 -6.21
N THR A 76 -5.82 7.76 -6.68
CA THR A 76 -7.09 7.03 -6.66
C THR A 76 -7.02 5.76 -7.50
N LEU A 77 -6.50 5.86 -8.74
CA LEU A 77 -6.28 4.72 -9.63
C LEU A 77 -5.29 3.72 -9.03
N ALA A 78 -4.19 4.22 -8.46
CA ALA A 78 -3.20 3.37 -7.80
C ALA A 78 -3.80 2.59 -6.62
N ARG A 79 -4.61 3.25 -5.78
CA ARG A 79 -5.25 2.60 -4.62
C ARG A 79 -6.28 1.56 -5.05
N ALA A 80 -7.13 1.88 -6.03
CA ALA A 80 -8.12 0.94 -6.56
C ALA A 80 -7.45 -0.31 -7.15
N ALA A 81 -6.42 -0.11 -7.99
CA ALA A 81 -5.66 -1.23 -8.56
C ALA A 81 -4.92 -2.05 -7.49
N LEU A 82 -4.32 -1.40 -6.48
CA LEU A 82 -3.66 -2.08 -5.37
C LEU A 82 -4.63 -2.94 -4.56
N TYR A 83 -5.79 -2.40 -4.18
CA TYR A 83 -6.80 -3.12 -3.42
C TYR A 83 -7.39 -4.28 -4.21
N ARG A 84 -7.68 -4.06 -5.49
CA ARG A 84 -8.11 -5.11 -6.40
C ARG A 84 -7.09 -6.24 -6.49
N ALA A 85 -5.80 -5.92 -6.60
CA ALA A 85 -4.73 -6.90 -6.67
C ALA A 85 -4.62 -7.73 -5.39
N VAL A 86 -4.74 -7.11 -4.21
CA VAL A 86 -4.71 -7.84 -2.94
C VAL A 86 -5.94 -8.75 -2.77
N LEU A 87 -7.13 -8.27 -3.12
CA LEU A 87 -8.35 -9.08 -3.08
C LEU A 87 -8.28 -10.29 -4.03
N SER A 88 -7.67 -10.10 -5.20
CA SER A 88 -7.56 -11.14 -6.23
C SER A 88 -6.42 -12.16 -5.97
N ALA A 89 -5.43 -11.81 -5.14
CA ALA A 89 -4.25 -12.66 -4.91
C ALA A 89 -4.61 -14.04 -4.34
N ASP A 90 -5.72 -14.12 -3.61
CA ASP A 90 -6.24 -15.34 -3.00
C ASP A 90 -7.25 -16.10 -3.87
N TYR A 91 -7.70 -15.49 -4.98
CA TYR A 91 -8.78 -15.98 -5.86
C TYR A 91 -8.43 -15.81 -7.35
N PRO A 92 -7.37 -16.48 -7.85
CA PRO A 92 -6.83 -16.24 -9.18
C PRO A 92 -7.76 -16.63 -10.34
N ASN A 93 -8.82 -17.41 -10.11
CA ASN A 93 -9.71 -17.90 -11.15
C ASN A 93 -10.94 -17.01 -11.42
N ASP A 94 -11.29 -16.10 -10.52
CA ASP A 94 -12.48 -15.23 -10.65
C ASP A 94 -12.12 -13.78 -10.99
N ALA A 95 -10.83 -13.47 -11.09
CA ALA A 95 -10.35 -12.11 -11.33
C ALA A 95 -10.17 -11.83 -12.82
N ALA A 96 -10.90 -10.83 -13.35
CA ALA A 96 -10.57 -10.21 -14.63
C ALA A 96 -9.11 -9.68 -14.63
N PRO A 97 -8.47 -9.51 -15.80
CA PRO A 97 -7.06 -9.13 -15.91
C PRO A 97 -6.75 -7.92 -15.02
N THR A 98 -5.82 -8.11 -14.09
CA THR A 98 -5.30 -6.99 -13.30
C THR A 98 -4.32 -6.23 -14.19
N GLU A 99 -4.38 -4.90 -14.17
CA GLU A 99 -3.36 -4.02 -14.77
C GLU A 99 -1.95 -4.53 -14.42
N PRO A 100 -1.00 -4.52 -15.36
CA PRO A 100 0.37 -4.94 -15.07
C PRO A 100 0.94 -4.17 -13.87
N LEU A 101 1.71 -4.85 -13.00
CA LEU A 101 2.36 -4.20 -11.84
C LEU A 101 3.22 -2.98 -12.24
N SER A 102 3.72 -2.94 -13.48
CA SER A 102 4.43 -1.77 -14.03
C SER A 102 3.53 -0.55 -14.18
N ALA A 103 2.28 -0.72 -14.61
CA ALA A 103 1.31 0.37 -14.72
C ALA A 103 0.93 0.91 -13.33
N LEU A 104 0.80 0.02 -12.34
CA LEU A 104 0.61 0.42 -10.94
C LEU A 104 1.82 1.21 -10.39
N THR A 105 3.04 0.76 -10.69
CA THR A 105 4.28 1.46 -10.27
C THR A 105 4.33 2.89 -10.83
N ALA A 106 3.99 3.05 -12.11
CA ALA A 106 3.97 4.36 -12.76
C ALA A 106 2.96 5.30 -12.09
N LYS A 107 1.72 4.84 -11.89
CA LYS A 107 0.65 5.63 -11.24
C LYS A 107 1.02 6.06 -9.82
N ILE A 108 1.64 5.18 -9.03
CA ILE A 108 2.10 5.51 -7.68
C ILE A 108 3.22 6.56 -7.72
N SER A 109 4.17 6.43 -8.65
CA SER A 109 5.27 7.38 -8.80
C SER A 109 4.73 8.75 -9.22
N GLU A 110 3.91 8.80 -10.26
CA GLU A 110 3.26 10.03 -10.75
C GLU A 110 2.41 10.70 -9.66
N ALA A 111 1.67 9.92 -8.87
CA ALA A 111 0.91 10.45 -7.74
C ALA A 111 1.82 11.11 -6.70
N VAL A 112 2.89 10.42 -6.25
CA VAL A 112 3.77 10.98 -5.22
C VAL A 112 4.55 12.18 -5.74
N ASP A 113 5.04 12.13 -6.98
CA ASP A 113 5.81 13.22 -7.58
C ASP A 113 4.92 14.44 -7.82
N GLY A 114 3.69 14.25 -8.34
CA GLY A 114 2.72 15.33 -8.49
C GLY A 114 2.28 15.94 -7.15
N LEU A 115 2.10 15.13 -6.09
CA LEU A 115 1.81 15.64 -4.75
C LEU A 115 2.96 16.50 -4.19
N ARG A 116 4.21 16.16 -4.51
CA ARG A 116 5.38 16.98 -4.14
C ARG A 116 5.44 18.26 -4.94
N GLU A 117 5.23 18.18 -6.25
CA GLU A 117 5.25 19.33 -7.15
C GLU A 117 4.15 20.34 -6.79
N ALA A 118 2.97 19.86 -6.41
CA ALA A 118 1.87 20.71 -5.94
C ALA A 118 2.18 21.45 -4.63
N GLY A 119 3.23 21.08 -3.89
CA GLY A 119 3.62 21.72 -2.64
C GLY A 119 2.61 21.54 -1.50
N ARG A 120 1.66 20.61 -1.63
CA ARG A 120 0.59 20.34 -0.66
C ARG A 120 0.97 19.21 0.29
N ALA A 121 1.75 19.58 1.31
CA ALA A 121 2.29 18.63 2.29
C ALA A 121 1.21 17.86 3.07
N ASP A 122 -0.02 18.39 3.16
CA ASP A 122 -1.17 17.76 3.79
C ASP A 122 -1.67 16.51 3.06
N HIS A 123 -1.44 16.40 1.75
CA HIS A 123 -1.85 15.24 0.95
C HIS A 123 -0.74 14.19 0.78
N LEU A 124 0.53 14.59 0.92
CA LEU A 124 1.68 13.72 0.71
C LEU A 124 1.68 12.44 1.57
N PRO A 125 1.24 12.44 2.85
CA PRO A 125 1.13 11.21 3.64
C PRO A 125 0.26 10.13 2.99
N HIS A 126 -0.81 10.47 2.28
CA HIS A 126 -1.65 9.48 1.60
C HIS A 126 -0.90 8.77 0.46
N GLY A 127 -0.11 9.52 -0.31
CA GLY A 127 0.73 8.97 -1.36
C GLY A 127 1.80 8.04 -0.80
N LEU A 128 2.50 8.48 0.26
CA LEU A 128 3.54 7.71 0.91
C LEU A 128 3.02 6.44 1.57
N LEU A 129 1.86 6.49 2.25
CA LEU A 129 1.21 5.29 2.80
C LEU A 129 0.90 4.28 1.70
N THR A 130 0.32 4.74 0.58
CA THR A 130 -0.03 3.88 -0.55
C THR A 130 1.21 3.25 -1.17
N ARG A 131 2.29 4.03 -1.36
CA ARG A 131 3.57 3.53 -1.89
C ARG A 131 4.24 2.55 -0.93
N ALA A 132 4.17 2.78 0.38
CA ALA A 132 4.70 1.86 1.38
C ALA A 132 4.01 0.49 1.34
N TRP A 133 2.68 0.47 1.22
CA TRP A 133 1.91 -0.77 1.03
C TRP A 133 2.30 -1.51 -0.24
N TYR A 134 2.38 -0.79 -1.37
CA TYR A 134 2.81 -1.37 -2.63
C TYR A 134 4.21 -1.98 -2.52
N ARG A 135 5.18 -1.23 -1.98
CA ARG A 135 6.55 -1.70 -1.78
C ARG A 135 6.61 -2.94 -0.90
N ALA A 136 5.86 -2.99 0.19
CA ALA A 136 5.78 -4.18 1.04
C ALA A 136 5.21 -5.40 0.30
N LEU A 137 4.19 -5.21 -0.55
CA LEU A 137 3.62 -6.28 -1.38
C LEU A 137 4.59 -6.77 -2.46
N THR A 138 5.50 -5.91 -2.92
CA THR A 138 6.56 -6.27 -3.88
C THR A 138 7.91 -6.58 -3.22
N ASP A 139 7.91 -6.90 -1.92
CA ASP A 139 9.08 -7.31 -1.13
C ASP A 139 10.18 -6.24 -0.93
N ASP A 140 9.85 -4.96 -1.12
CA ASP A 140 10.70 -3.80 -0.80
C ASP A 140 10.37 -3.24 0.59
N MET A 141 10.64 -4.03 1.63
CA MET A 141 10.42 -3.63 3.02
C MET A 141 11.25 -2.41 3.47
N PRO A 142 12.54 -2.25 3.08
CA PRO A 142 13.30 -1.05 3.40
C PRO A 142 12.69 0.21 2.78
N GLY A 143 12.27 0.16 1.51
CA GLY A 143 11.61 1.28 0.86
C GLY A 143 10.24 1.60 1.47
N ALA A 144 9.49 0.59 1.92
CA ALA A 144 8.25 0.80 2.65
C ALA A 144 8.49 1.54 3.98
N ARG A 145 9.53 1.14 4.74
CA ARG A 145 9.90 1.82 5.98
C ARG A 145 10.31 3.28 5.74
N PHE A 146 11.12 3.52 4.72
CA PHE A 146 11.54 4.88 4.34
C PHE A 146 10.34 5.80 4.08
N ASP A 147 9.35 5.33 3.31
CA ASP A 147 8.15 6.10 3.00
C ASP A 147 7.31 6.41 4.26
N LEU A 148 7.19 5.47 5.19
CA LEU A 148 6.47 5.69 6.46
C LEU A 148 7.20 6.63 7.41
N ASP A 149 8.54 6.55 7.47
CA ASP A 149 9.34 7.45 8.30
C ASP A 149 9.28 8.89 7.73
N GLU A 150 9.24 9.05 6.40
CA GLU A 150 8.99 10.35 5.77
C GLU A 150 7.58 10.87 6.08
N ALA A 151 6.55 10.03 5.91
CA ALA A 151 5.17 10.38 6.21
C ALA A 151 5.00 10.79 7.68
N TRP A 152 5.69 10.11 8.59
CA TRP A 152 5.71 10.46 10.02
C TRP A 152 6.29 11.85 10.24
N GLY A 153 7.45 12.15 9.64
CA GLY A 153 8.08 13.46 9.77
C GLY A 153 7.19 14.60 9.25
N ILE A 154 6.39 14.36 8.21
CA ILE A 154 5.40 15.32 7.71
C ILE A 154 4.25 15.48 8.71
N ALA A 155 3.68 14.38 9.18
CA ALA A 155 2.55 14.38 10.10
C ALA A 155 2.89 15.02 11.46
N GLU A 156 4.09 14.77 11.98
CA GLU A 156 4.59 15.34 13.23
C GLU A 156 4.81 16.86 13.12
N ARG A 157 5.38 17.34 12.00
CA ARG A 157 5.57 18.78 11.76
C ARG A 157 4.27 19.52 11.46
N GLY A 158 3.30 18.84 10.84
CA GLY A 158 2.01 19.38 10.40
C GLY A 158 0.88 19.32 11.44
N PRO A 159 1.21 19.15 12.73
CA PRO A 159 0.39 18.47 13.76
C PRO A 159 -0.82 17.68 13.22
N MET A 160 -0.57 16.56 12.53
CA MET A 160 -1.61 15.76 11.87
C MET A 160 -1.84 14.40 12.54
N PRO A 161 -2.55 14.35 13.67
CA PRO A 161 -2.64 13.14 14.50
C PRO A 161 -3.38 11.97 13.84
N LEU A 162 -4.32 12.25 12.94
CA LEU A 162 -5.01 11.19 12.20
C LEU A 162 -4.05 10.48 11.22
N PHE A 163 -3.14 11.22 10.58
CA PHE A 163 -2.08 10.60 9.78
C PHE A 163 -1.10 9.83 10.65
N GLN A 164 -0.72 10.35 11.82
CA GLN A 164 0.12 9.61 12.76
C GLN A 164 -0.51 8.26 13.14
N ALA A 165 -1.83 8.24 13.41
CA ALA A 165 -2.56 7.00 13.68
C ALA A 165 -2.54 6.04 12.47
N ASP A 166 -2.86 6.53 11.26
CA ASP A 166 -2.87 5.71 10.04
C ASP A 166 -1.46 5.15 9.71
N ILE A 167 -0.39 5.91 9.99
CA ILE A 167 1.01 5.48 9.86
C ILE A 167 1.36 4.40 10.88
N LEU A 168 0.99 4.58 12.16
CA LEU A 168 1.25 3.59 13.21
C LEU A 168 0.52 2.28 12.93
N LEU A 169 -0.75 2.34 12.52
CA LEU A 169 -1.51 1.16 12.09
C LEU A 169 -0.82 0.45 10.91
N THR A 170 -0.29 1.20 9.96
CA THR A 170 0.42 0.64 8.80
C THR A 170 1.74 0.01 9.21
N ARG A 171 2.53 0.65 10.08
CA ARG A 171 3.78 0.07 10.60
C ARG A 171 3.53 -1.23 11.35
N ALA A 172 2.53 -1.22 12.24
CA ALA A 172 2.15 -2.39 13.01
C ALA A 172 1.81 -3.59 12.08
N ARG A 173 1.04 -3.34 11.02
CA ARG A 173 0.66 -4.37 10.03
C ARG A 173 1.81 -4.87 9.17
N LEU A 174 2.70 -3.98 8.70
CA LEU A 174 3.75 -4.36 7.76
C LEU A 174 4.96 -5.00 8.46
N PHE A 175 5.29 -4.56 9.68
CA PHE A 175 6.55 -4.93 10.34
C PHE A 175 6.40 -5.83 11.57
N PHE A 176 5.19 -6.32 11.91
CA PHE A 176 4.99 -7.19 13.08
C PHE A 176 5.88 -8.45 13.09
N SER A 177 6.17 -9.02 11.91
CA SER A 177 6.98 -10.22 11.79
C SER A 177 8.48 -9.96 12.02
N ALA A 178 8.92 -8.72 11.81
CA ALA A 178 10.30 -8.30 12.04
C ALA A 178 10.53 -7.87 13.49
N ASP A 179 9.56 -7.16 14.08
CA ASP A 179 9.61 -6.72 15.47
C ASP A 179 8.20 -6.64 16.07
N ARG A 180 7.80 -7.73 16.75
CA ARG A 180 6.48 -7.86 17.35
C ARG A 180 6.26 -6.89 18.51
N GLU A 181 7.30 -6.58 19.28
CA GLU A 181 7.18 -5.66 20.42
C GLU A 181 7.03 -4.22 19.95
N GLN A 182 7.77 -3.81 18.91
CA GLN A 182 7.55 -2.51 18.31
C GLN A 182 6.17 -2.39 17.65
N ALA A 183 5.70 -3.45 16.98
CA ALA A 183 4.35 -3.44 16.39
C ALA A 183 3.24 -3.29 17.43
N LYS A 184 3.37 -3.93 18.62
CA LYS A 184 2.44 -3.71 19.74
C LYS A 184 2.45 -2.26 20.22
N ARG A 185 3.64 -1.68 20.39
CA ARG A 185 3.77 -0.26 20.79
C ARG A 185 3.13 0.67 19.76
N ASP A 186 3.35 0.41 18.48
CA ASP A 186 2.73 1.19 17.40
C ASP A 186 1.19 1.06 17.45
N LEU A 187 0.67 -0.14 17.67
CA LEU A 187 -0.78 -0.38 17.81
C LEU A 187 -1.37 0.35 19.03
N ASP A 188 -0.71 0.28 20.19
CA ASP A 188 -1.17 0.96 21.41
C ASP A 188 -1.14 2.49 21.24
N ALA A 189 -0.09 3.02 20.59
CA ALA A 189 -0.01 4.44 20.26
C ALA A 189 -1.11 4.88 19.29
N ALA A 190 -1.41 4.06 18.27
CA ALA A 190 -2.54 4.31 17.37
C ALA A 190 -3.88 4.31 18.12
N ARG A 191 -4.08 3.35 19.03
CA ARG A 191 -5.28 3.25 19.87
C ARG A 191 -5.46 4.49 20.74
N CYS A 192 -4.40 4.97 21.38
CA CYS A 192 -4.44 6.19 22.19
C CYS A 192 -4.83 7.41 21.34
N LEU A 193 -4.24 7.59 20.15
CA LEU A 193 -4.60 8.69 19.25
C LEU A 193 -6.07 8.61 18.83
N ILE A 194 -6.53 7.42 18.42
CA ILE A 194 -7.87 7.21 17.87
C ILE A 194 -8.95 7.30 18.94
N MET A 195 -8.86 6.52 20.01
CA MET A 195 -9.95 6.34 20.96
C MET A 195 -9.93 7.38 22.09
N GLU A 196 -8.74 7.73 22.59
CA GLU A 196 -8.59 8.53 23.80
C GLU A 196 -8.43 10.02 23.49
N LYS A 197 -7.59 10.38 22.52
CA LYS A 197 -7.26 11.78 22.24
C LYS A 197 -8.21 12.45 21.24
N HIS A 198 -8.58 11.75 20.18
CA HIS A 198 -9.35 12.34 19.06
C HIS A 198 -10.75 11.74 18.87
N HIS A 199 -11.11 10.70 19.62
CA HIS A 199 -12.42 10.03 19.57
C HIS A 199 -12.88 9.69 18.13
N TYR A 200 -11.93 9.22 17.31
CA TYR A 200 -12.09 9.06 15.88
C TYR A 200 -12.37 7.60 15.49
N HIS A 201 -13.56 7.13 15.85
CA HIS A 201 -13.99 5.74 15.74
C HIS A 201 -14.10 5.17 14.31
N ARG A 202 -13.82 5.96 13.26
CA ARG A 202 -13.78 5.44 11.88
C ARG A 202 -12.64 4.43 11.68
N ARG A 203 -11.65 4.39 12.58
CA ARG A 203 -10.48 3.47 12.51
C ARG A 203 -10.60 2.26 13.43
N ASP A 204 -11.75 2.05 14.07
CA ASP A 204 -11.93 0.94 15.03
C ASP A 204 -11.75 -0.43 14.36
N GLY A 205 -12.17 -0.55 13.10
CA GLY A 205 -11.93 -1.77 12.32
C GLY A 205 -10.47 -2.02 12.03
N GLU A 206 -9.74 -0.97 11.68
CA GLU A 206 -8.33 -1.07 11.39
C GLU A 206 -7.51 -1.42 12.64
N LEU A 207 -7.93 -0.95 13.82
CA LEU A 207 -7.36 -1.33 15.11
C LEU A 207 -7.59 -2.82 15.43
N ASP A 208 -8.81 -3.31 15.20
CA ASP A 208 -9.16 -4.71 15.41
C ASP A 208 -8.36 -5.64 14.48
N ASP A 209 -8.28 -5.28 13.20
CA ASP A 209 -7.54 -6.04 12.18
C ASP A 209 -6.04 -6.11 12.52
N ALA A 210 -5.44 -4.97 12.85
CA ALA A 210 -4.02 -4.91 13.22
C ALA A 210 -3.75 -5.70 14.51
N GLY A 211 -4.66 -5.64 15.49
CA GLY A 211 -4.58 -6.42 16.72
C GLY A 211 -4.60 -7.93 16.46
N ALA A 212 -5.52 -8.40 15.62
CA ALA A 212 -5.64 -9.81 15.28
C ALA A 212 -4.34 -10.38 14.70
N ILE A 213 -3.68 -9.65 13.80
CA ILE A 213 -2.42 -10.08 13.16
C ILE A 213 -1.26 -10.19 14.17
N ILE A 214 -1.18 -9.27 15.13
CA ILE A 214 -0.08 -9.23 16.10
C ILE A 214 -0.23 -10.31 17.18
N HIS A 215 -1.47 -10.68 17.50
CA HIS A 215 -1.79 -11.68 18.50
C HIS A 215 -1.87 -13.13 17.97
N GLU A 216 -1.91 -13.32 16.64
CA GLU A 216 -1.79 -14.64 15.97
C GLU A 216 -0.38 -15.23 16.12
#